data_AF-A0A3B0PJN6-F1
#
_entry.id   AF-A0A3B0PJN6-F1
#
_cell.length_a   1.000
_cell.length_b   1.000
_cell.length_c   1.000
_cell.angle_alpha   90.00
_cell.angle_beta   90.00
_cell.angle_gamma   90.00
#
_symmetry.space_group_name_H-M   'P 1'
#
loop_
_entity.id
_entity.type
_entity.pdbx_description
1 polymer ?
#
loop_
_entity_poly.entity_id
_entity_poly.type
_entity_poly.pdbx_seq_one_letter_code
_entity_poly.pdbx_strand_id
1 'polypeptide(L)'
;MINKINKFFKNNEFSPSKQRGQNFLIDQNIINNVVEAVSKINPSKVLEIGPGLGAISEQLIKRFADNYYAIELDKKLFHHLNERLLKDHILHADALEIDW
;
A
#
# COMPACT_ATOMS: atom_id res chain seq x y z
N MET A 1 3.62 -4.30 -15.21
CA MET A 1 3.69 -4.16 -13.74
C MET A 1 5.02 -4.68 -13.19
N ILE A 2 5.39 -5.93 -13.49
CA ILE A 2 6.64 -6.58 -13.04
C ILE A 2 7.89 -5.72 -13.32
N ASN A 3 8.04 -5.17 -14.52
CA ASN A 3 9.20 -4.32 -14.86
C ASN A 3 9.32 -3.07 -13.98
N LYS A 4 8.20 -2.47 -13.55
CA LYS A 4 8.22 -1.31 -12.64
C LYS A 4 8.67 -1.72 -11.23
N ILE A 5 8.20 -2.86 -10.75
CA ILE A 5 8.57 -3.43 -9.44
C ILE A 5 10.06 -3.78 -9.42
N ASN A 6 10.55 -4.49 -10.43
CA ASN A 6 11.97 -4.83 -10.53
C ASN A 6 12.85 -3.58 -10.62
N LYS A 7 12.40 -2.55 -11.35
CA LYS A 7 13.09 -1.25 -11.39
C LYS A 7 13.10 -0.57 -10.01
N PHE A 8 11.99 -0.60 -9.27
CA PHE A 8 11.94 -0.09 -7.90
C PHE A 8 12.94 -0.82 -7.00
N PHE A 9 12.94 -2.16 -7.02
CA PHE A 9 13.88 -2.98 -6.24
C PHE A 9 15.33 -2.64 -6.54
N LYS A 10 15.68 -2.55 -7.83
CA LYS A 10 17.04 -2.21 -8.26
C LYS A 10 17.44 -0.79 -7.84
N ASN A 11 16.58 0.21 -8.06
CA ASN A 11 16.91 1.61 -7.81
C ASN A 11 17.00 1.98 -6.33
N ASN A 12 16.35 1.21 -5.44
CA ASN A 12 16.27 1.50 -4.01
C ASN A 12 17.06 0.49 -3.15
N GLU A 13 17.87 -0.36 -3.79
CA GLU A 13 18.59 -1.47 -3.16
C GLU A 13 17.66 -2.23 -2.20
N PHE A 14 16.47 -2.56 -2.71
CA PHE A 14 15.39 -3.17 -1.95
C PHE A 14 15.20 -4.61 -2.42
N SER A 15 15.02 -5.51 -1.47
CA SER A 15 14.60 -6.88 -1.72
C SER A 15 13.42 -7.24 -0.81
N PRO A 16 12.39 -7.95 -1.32
CA PRO A 16 11.30 -8.44 -0.48
C PRO A 16 11.83 -9.29 0.68
N SER A 17 11.45 -8.94 1.90
CA SER A 17 11.84 -9.68 3.10
C SER A 17 10.91 -10.85 3.35
N LYS A 18 11.45 -12.07 3.29
CA LYS A 18 10.73 -13.29 3.68
C LYS A 18 10.35 -13.30 5.17
N GLN A 19 11.22 -12.75 6.03
CA GLN A 19 10.96 -12.69 7.48
C GLN A 19 9.76 -11.77 7.80
N ARG A 20 9.56 -10.72 6.99
CA ARG A 20 8.40 -9.81 7.09
C ARG A 20 7.20 -10.27 6.24
N GLY A 21 7.27 -11.44 5.61
CA GLY A 21 6.17 -11.96 4.78
C GLY A 21 5.84 -11.15 3.53
N GLN A 22 6.76 -10.31 3.05
CA GLN A 22 6.48 -9.39 1.94
C GLN A 22 6.24 -10.13 0.61
N ASN A 23 5.02 -10.02 0.10
CA ASN A 23 4.60 -10.47 -1.23
C ASN A 23 3.89 -9.31 -1.94
N PHE A 24 4.30 -8.98 -3.16
CA PHE A 24 3.77 -7.83 -3.88
C PHE A 24 2.76 -8.26 -4.95
N LEU A 25 1.55 -7.71 -4.88
CA LEU A 25 0.49 -7.94 -5.86
C LEU A 25 0.87 -7.40 -7.24
N ILE A 26 0.84 -8.29 -8.23
CA ILE A 26 1.14 -7.98 -9.64
C ILE A 26 -0.02 -8.29 -10.59
N ASP A 27 -1.01 -9.04 -10.12
CA ASP A 27 -2.16 -9.44 -10.91
C ASP A 27 -3.23 -8.34 -10.86
N GLN A 28 -3.50 -7.73 -12.01
CA GLN A 28 -4.44 -6.63 -12.11
C GLN A 28 -5.89 -7.06 -11.87
N ASN A 29 -6.26 -8.30 -12.18
CA ASN A 29 -7.60 -8.80 -11.94
C ASN A 29 -7.86 -8.93 -10.44
N ILE A 30 -6.89 -9.46 -9.69
CA ILE A 30 -7.00 -9.55 -8.24
C ILE A 30 -7.07 -8.16 -7.61
N ILE A 31 -6.22 -7.22 -8.04
CA ILE A 31 -6.26 -5.83 -7.57
C ILE A 31 -7.64 -5.22 -7.82
N ASN A 32 -8.17 -5.36 -9.04
CA ASN A 32 -9.47 -4.80 -9.41
C ASN A 32 -10.59 -5.42 -8.56
N ASN A 33 -10.58 -6.73 -8.34
CA ASN A 33 -11.59 -7.42 -7.53
C ASN A 33 -11.60 -6.92 -6.09
N VAL A 34 -10.42 -6.74 -5.47
CA VAL A 34 -10.31 -6.20 -4.11
C VAL A 34 -10.86 -4.78 -4.05
N VAL A 35 -10.44 -3.93 -4.98
CA VAL A 35 -10.88 -2.54 -5.05
C VAL A 35 -12.39 -2.44 -5.26
N GLU A 36 -12.96 -3.28 -6.12
CA GLU A 36 -14.39 -3.30 -6.39
C GLU A 36 -15.19 -3.77 -5.17
N ALA A 37 -14.69 -4.77 -4.44
CA ALA A 37 -15.32 -5.25 -3.21
C ALA A 37 -15.38 -4.14 -2.14
N VAL A 38 -14.28 -3.41 -1.92
CA VAL A 38 -14.26 -2.27 -1.00
C VAL A 38 -15.19 -1.15 -1.48
N SER A 39 -15.22 -0.88 -2.79
CA SER A 39 -16.07 0.16 -3.37
C SER A 39 -17.56 -0.13 -3.18
N LYS A 40 -17.97 -1.41 -3.25
CA LYS A 40 -19.37 -1.83 -3.04
C LYS A 40 -19.83 -1.63 -1.61
N ILE A 41 -18.93 -1.76 -0.63
CA ILE A 41 -19.21 -1.45 0.77
C ILE A 41 -19.39 0.06 0.97
N ASN A 42 -18.69 0.86 0.17
CA ASN A 42 -18.69 2.33 0.21
C ASN A 42 -18.47 2.90 1.63
N PRO A 43 -17.37 2.51 2.31
CA PRO A 43 -17.10 3.00 3.65
C PRO A 43 -16.78 4.50 3.65
N SER A 44 -17.08 5.18 4.75
CA SER A 44 -16.74 6.60 4.91
C SER A 44 -15.23 6.83 5.05
N LYS A 45 -14.47 5.84 5.53
CA LYS A 45 -13.00 5.85 5.65
C LYS A 45 -12.41 4.47 5.34
N VAL A 46 -11.18 4.45 4.84
CA VAL A 46 -10.42 3.24 4.53
C VAL A 46 -9.08 3.30 5.22
N LEU A 47 -8.67 2.20 5.86
CA LEU A 47 -7.33 2.00 6.37
C LEU A 47 -6.72 0.75 5.73
N GLU A 48 -5.57 0.89 5.09
CA GLU A 48 -4.80 -0.23 4.53
C GLU A 48 -3.58 -0.54 5.43
N ILE A 49 -3.47 -1.79 5.88
CA ILE A 49 -2.29 -2.28 6.61
C ILE A 49 -1.34 -2.94 5.61
N GLY A 50 -0.07 -2.53 5.59
CA GLY A 50 0.93 -3.06 4.67
C GLY A 50 0.65 -2.74 3.20
N PRO A 51 0.49 -1.46 2.81
CA PRO A 51 0.24 -1.05 1.43
C PRO A 51 1.35 -1.44 0.44
N GLY A 52 2.56 -1.71 0.94
CA GLY A 52 3.68 -2.20 0.15
C GLY A 52 4.13 -1.22 -0.94
N LEU A 53 3.96 -1.58 -2.21
CA LEU A 53 4.27 -0.68 -3.34
C LEU A 53 3.06 0.17 -3.78
N GLY A 54 1.91 0.02 -3.12
CA GLY A 54 0.70 0.81 -3.36
C GLY A 54 -0.18 0.27 -4.49
N ALA A 55 -0.09 -1.02 -4.81
CA ALA A 55 -0.84 -1.63 -5.91
C ALA A 55 -2.37 -1.47 -5.76
N ILE A 56 -2.86 -1.63 -4.53
CA ILE A 56 -4.26 -1.40 -4.17
C ILE A 56 -4.47 0.07 -3.80
N SER A 57 -3.57 0.65 -3.02
CA SER A 57 -3.62 2.04 -2.55
C SER A 57 -3.89 3.04 -3.67
N GLU A 58 -3.17 2.95 -4.79
CA GLU A 58 -3.36 3.83 -5.96
C GLU A 58 -4.80 3.86 -6.50
N GLN A 59 -5.51 2.74 -6.39
CA GLN A 59 -6.87 2.60 -6.90
C GLN A 59 -7.92 3.01 -5.87
N LEU A 60 -7.66 2.79 -4.59
CA LEU A 60 -8.54 3.20 -3.51
C LEU A 60 -8.48 4.71 -3.27
N ILE A 61 -7.29 5.33 -3.32
CA ILE A 61 -7.14 6.79 -3.18
C ILE A 61 -7.98 7.55 -4.22
N LYS A 62 -8.07 7.04 -5.46
CA LYS A 62 -8.90 7.65 -6.51
C LYS A 62 -10.40 7.67 -6.18
N ARG A 63 -10.86 6.79 -5.28
CA ARG A 63 -12.27 6.63 -4.91
C ARG A 63 -12.59 7.30 -3.58
N PHE A 64 -11.69 7.19 -2.61
CA PHE A 64 -11.91 7.64 -1.24
C PHE A 64 -11.19 8.97 -0.92
N ALA A 65 -10.28 9.42 -1.78
CA ALA A 65 -9.52 10.66 -1.65
C ALA A 65 -8.93 10.81 -0.24
N ASP A 66 -9.27 11.90 0.44
CA ASP A 66 -8.75 12.26 1.77
C ASP A 66 -9.24 11.34 2.90
N ASN A 67 -10.14 10.38 2.61
CA ASN A 67 -10.63 9.41 3.58
C ASN A 67 -9.88 8.07 3.53
N TYR A 68 -8.79 8.00 2.77
CA TYR A 68 -7.90 6.84 2.74
C TYR A 68 -6.67 7.10 3.63
N TYR A 69 -6.31 6.09 4.43
CA TYR A 69 -5.14 6.07 5.30
C TYR A 69 -4.39 4.73 5.14
N ALA A 70 -3.11 4.72 5.49
CA ALA A 70 -2.33 3.48 5.52
C ALA A 70 -1.35 3.39 6.70
N ILE A 71 -0.98 2.18 7.09
CA ILE A 71 0.11 1.88 8.04
C ILE A 71 1.12 0.98 7.34
N GLU A 72 2.40 1.38 7.34
CA GLU A 72 3.50 0.60 6.76
C GLU A 72 4.65 0.47 7.74
N LEU A 73 5.08 -0.77 7.99
CA LEU A 73 6.16 -1.09 8.91
C LEU A 73 7.54 -0.94 8.25
N ASP A 74 7.64 -1.19 6.94
CA ASP A 74 8.91 -1.10 6.22
C ASP A 74 9.22 0.35 5.85
N LYS A 75 10.20 0.94 6.54
CA LYS A 75 10.67 2.31 6.32
C LYS A 75 10.92 2.67 4.83
N LYS A 76 11.47 1.76 4.02
CA LYS A 76 11.76 2.05 2.61
C LYS A 76 10.46 2.14 1.80
N LEU A 77 9.49 1.27 2.07
CA LEU A 77 8.17 1.30 1.43
C LEU A 77 7.33 2.48 1.92
N PHE A 78 7.40 2.79 3.21
CA PHE A 78 6.81 3.99 3.79
C PHE A 78 7.29 5.25 3.06
N HIS A 79 8.61 5.47 2.95
CA HIS A 79 9.14 6.64 2.26
C HIS A 79 8.71 6.67 0.78
N HIS A 80 8.76 5.52 0.10
CA HIS A 80 8.29 5.42 -1.29
C HIS A 80 6.84 5.86 -1.47
N LEU A 81 5.93 5.44 -0.59
CA LEU A 81 4.51 5.77 -0.68
C LEU A 81 4.20 7.17 -0.19
N ASN A 82 4.84 7.60 0.89
CA ASN A 82 4.68 8.93 1.48
C ASN A 82 5.01 10.02 0.44
N GLU A 83 6.16 9.91 -0.23
CA GLU A 83 6.60 10.89 -1.22
C GLU A 83 5.75 10.86 -2.50
N ARG A 84 5.26 9.68 -2.88
CA ARG A 84 4.64 9.46 -4.19
C ARG A 84 3.13 9.64 -4.20
N LEU A 85 2.44 9.28 -3.11
CA LEU A 85 1.00 9.09 -3.10
C LEU A 85 0.32 9.68 -1.86
N LEU A 86 0.83 9.40 -0.66
CA LEU A 86 0.03 9.50 0.56
C LEU A 86 0.32 10.73 1.40
N LYS A 87 1.53 11.30 1.35
CA LYS A 87 1.92 12.40 2.25
C LYS A 87 1.49 12.06 3.69
N ASP A 88 0.77 12.95 4.36
CA ASP A 88 0.35 12.77 5.76
C ASP A 88 -0.73 11.68 6.00
N HIS A 89 -1.13 10.94 4.96
CA HIS A 89 -2.12 9.85 5.04
C HIS A 89 -1.49 8.46 5.24
N ILE A 90 -0.19 8.39 5.52
CA ILE A 90 0.49 7.14 5.88
C ILE A 90 1.25 7.28 7.19
N LEU A 91 1.12 6.28 8.05
CA LEU A 91 1.85 6.15 9.30
C LEU A 91 2.95 5.09 9.18
N HIS A 92 4.18 5.44 9.55
CA HIS A 92 5.27 4.47 9.72
C HIS A 92 5.21 3.85 11.10
N ALA A 93 4.59 2.67 11.22
CA ALA A 93 4.40 1.98 12.50
C ALA A 93 4.18 0.47 12.30
N ASP A 94 4.34 -0.29 13.39
CA ASP A 94 3.78 -1.63 13.47
C ASP A 94 2.28 -1.53 13.76
N ALA A 95 1.45 -2.09 12.87
CA ALA A 95 -0.01 -2.09 13.04
C ALA A 95 -0.46 -2.83 14.32
N LEU A 96 0.37 -3.73 14.85
CA LEU A 96 0.09 -4.44 16.10
C LEU A 96 0.31 -3.58 17.36
N GLU A 97 1.06 -2.47 17.23
CA GLU A 97 1.34 -1.56 18.34
C GLU A 97 0.39 -0.34 18.36
N ILE A 98 -0.56 -0.28 17.43
CA ILE A 98 -1.57 0.78 17.36
C ILE A 98 -2.68 0.53 18.39
N ASP A 99 -3.12 1.60 19.05
CA ASP A 99 -4.32 1.62 19.89
C ASP A 99 -5.55 1.85 18.99
N TRP A 100 -6.40 0.83 18.87
CA TRP A 100 -7.46 0.71 17.84
C TRP A 100 -8.83 1.20 18.29
#